data_AF-A0A222F700-F1
#
_entry.id   AF-A0A222F700-F1
#
_cell.length_a   1.000
_cell.length_b   1.000
_cell.length_c   1.000
_cell.angle_alpha   90.00
_cell.angle_beta   90.00
_cell.angle_gamma   90.00
#
_symmetry.space_group_name_H-M   'P 1'
#
loop_
_entity.id
_entity.type
_entity.pdbx_description
1 polymer ?
#
loop_
_entity_poly.entity_id
_entity_poly.type
_entity_poly.pdbx_seq_one_letter_code
_entity_poly.pdbx_strand_id
1 'polypeptide(L)'
;MSDFEPLAHETPLEFVERADSMGISEASINAALKEHYGLVEDGEVKALKLKSRVFWQELFLDHVKNLHERGGSRYAAVRFIERKNGTAGQPKLTAQQIDDLVDGVGAWQR
;
A
#
# COMPACT_ATOMS: atom_id res chain seq x y z
N MET A 1 19.62 15.83 6.59
CA MET A 1 18.32 15.20 6.33
C MET A 1 17.90 15.72 4.98
N SER A 2 17.59 14.85 4.03
CA SER A 2 17.02 15.29 2.75
C SER A 2 15.57 15.68 3.05
N ASP A 3 15.30 16.98 3.07
CA ASP A 3 13.95 17.51 3.25
C ASP A 3 13.13 17.09 2.04
N PHE A 4 12.39 16.00 2.20
CA PHE A 4 11.48 15.51 1.19
C PHE A 4 10.19 16.32 1.31
N GLU A 5 10.09 17.37 0.49
CA GLU A 5 8.98 18.31 0.55
C GLU A 5 7.81 17.90 -0.34
N PRO A 6 6.58 18.31 0.02
CA PRO A 6 5.42 18.24 -0.85
C PRO A 6 5.58 19.01 -2.16
N LEU A 7 4.99 18.51 -3.25
CA LEU A 7 4.92 19.26 -4.51
C LEU A 7 3.78 20.28 -4.48
N ALA A 8 3.89 21.34 -5.28
CA ALA A 8 2.82 22.33 -5.42
C ALA A 8 1.55 21.65 -5.95
N HIS A 9 0.46 21.70 -5.16
CA HIS A 9 -0.84 21.06 -5.41
C HIS A 9 -0.92 19.55 -5.20
N GLU A 10 0.09 18.94 -4.60
CA GLU A 10 0.00 17.56 -4.16
C GLU A 10 -1.01 17.41 -3.01
N THR A 11 -1.87 16.41 -3.08
CA THR A 11 -2.74 16.05 -1.96
C THR A 11 -1.96 15.27 -0.91
N PRO A 12 -2.40 15.24 0.38
CA PRO A 12 -1.73 14.45 1.40
C PRO A 12 -1.56 12.97 1.03
N LEU A 13 -2.53 12.39 0.31
CA LEU A 13 -2.48 10.99 -0.13
C LEU A 13 -1.42 10.79 -1.23
N GLU A 14 -1.39 11.66 -2.23
CA GLU A 14 -0.41 11.60 -3.31
C GLU A 14 1.02 11.77 -2.78
N PHE A 15 1.21 12.66 -1.80
CA PHE A 15 2.48 12.82 -1.10
C PHE A 15 2.92 11.51 -0.42
N VAL A 16 2.01 10.86 0.31
CA VAL A 16 2.30 9.58 0.98
C VAL A 16 2.65 8.51 -0.04
N GLU A 17 1.86 8.35 -1.10
CA GLU A 17 2.12 7.35 -2.14
C GLU A 17 3.47 7.56 -2.82
N ARG A 18 3.81 8.83 -3.11
CA ARG A 18 5.12 9.19 -3.68
C ARG A 18 6.25 8.89 -2.70
N ALA A 19 6.10 9.29 -1.43
CA ALA A 19 7.12 9.08 -0.40
C ALA A 19 7.37 7.58 -0.14
N ASP A 20 6.31 6.79 -0.03
CA ASP A 20 6.36 5.33 0.14
C ASP A 20 7.10 4.69 -1.05
N SER A 21 6.76 5.09 -2.29
CA SER A 21 7.42 4.56 -3.50
C SER A 21 8.93 4.87 -3.59
N MET A 22 9.37 5.91 -2.88
CA MET A 22 10.77 6.34 -2.81
C MET A 22 11.50 5.79 -1.58
N GLY A 23 10.83 4.98 -0.75
CA GLY A 23 11.40 4.41 0.46
C GLY A 23 11.74 5.46 1.53
N ILE A 24 11.01 6.59 1.54
CA ILE A 24 11.21 7.64 2.54
C ILE A 24 10.79 7.12 3.91
N SER A 25 11.54 7.49 4.95
CA SER A 25 11.27 7.02 6.30
C SER A 25 9.91 7.50 6.81
N GLU A 26 9.22 6.64 7.57
CA GLU A 26 7.91 6.95 8.13
C GLU A 26 7.94 8.22 9.00
N ALA A 27 9.03 8.43 9.75
CA ALA A 27 9.23 9.61 10.56
C ALA A 27 9.26 10.89 9.73
N SER A 28 9.93 10.86 8.58
CA SER A 28 9.99 12.00 7.63
C SER A 28 8.62 12.28 7.01
N ILE A 29 7.90 11.24 6.60
CA ILE A 29 6.54 11.37 6.05
C ILE A 29 5.61 12.01 7.08
N ASN A 30 5.62 11.51 8.32
CA ASN A 30 4.76 12.03 9.39
C ASN A 30 5.09 13.48 9.74
N ALA A 31 6.38 13.84 9.77
CA ALA A 31 6.80 15.22 10.00
C ALA A 31 6.27 16.15 8.90
N ALA A 32 6.43 15.77 7.62
CA ALA A 32 5.93 16.57 6.49
C ALA A 32 4.40 16.66 6.45
N LEU A 33 3.68 15.58 6.78
CA LEU A 33 2.22 15.59 6.91
C LEU A 33 1.73 16.58 7.98
N LYS A 34 2.44 16.65 9.10
CA LYS A 34 2.12 17.60 10.17
C LYS A 34 2.45 19.04 9.77
N GLU A 35 3.62 19.27 9.18
CA GLU A 35 4.14 20.60 8.88
C GLU A 35 3.40 21.26 7.71
N HIS A 36 3.17 20.53 6.61
CA HIS A 36 2.63 21.11 5.38
C HIS A 36 1.13 20.87 5.18
N TYR A 37 0.58 19.83 5.80
CA TYR A 37 -0.83 19.44 5.63
C TYR A 37 -1.66 19.55 6.91
N GLY A 38 -1.04 19.91 8.04
CA GLY A 38 -1.74 20.12 9.32
C GLY A 38 -2.31 18.84 9.94
N LEU A 39 -1.88 17.66 9.50
CA LEU A 39 -2.31 16.37 10.05
C LEU A 39 -1.56 16.08 11.35
N VAL A 40 -2.19 16.44 12.48
CA VAL A 40 -1.58 16.36 13.81
C VAL A 40 -1.98 15.12 14.59
N GLU A 41 -3.13 14.52 14.25
CA GLU A 41 -3.66 13.36 14.93
C GLU A 41 -3.16 12.06 14.29
N ASP A 42 -2.56 11.18 15.10
CA ASP A 42 -2.08 9.87 14.65
C ASP A 42 -3.17 9.03 13.97
N GLY A 43 -4.42 9.16 14.44
CA GLY A 43 -5.58 8.49 13.87
C GLY A 43 -5.86 8.92 12.42
N GLU A 44 -5.76 10.21 12.14
CA GLU A 44 -5.97 10.77 10.79
C GLU A 44 -4.84 10.39 9.84
N VAL A 45 -3.59 10.49 10.30
CA VAL A 45 -2.41 10.05 9.53
C VAL A 45 -2.53 8.57 9.18
N LYS A 46 -2.91 7.73 10.15
CA LYS A 46 -3.11 6.30 9.92
C LYS A 46 -4.25 6.03 8.94
N ALA A 47 -5.38 6.71 9.09
CA ALA A 47 -6.52 6.58 8.18
C ALA A 47 -6.17 7.01 6.75
N LEU A 48 -5.33 8.04 6.58
CA LEU A 48 -4.82 8.48 5.30
C LEU A 48 -3.90 7.42 4.67
N LYS A 49 -2.91 6.92 5.42
CA LYS A 49 -1.99 5.88 4.93
C LYS A 49 -2.69 4.59 4.53
N LEU A 50 -3.77 4.23 5.23
CA LEU A 50 -4.60 3.08 4.87
C LEU A 50 -5.36 3.26 3.55
N LYS A 51 -5.38 4.46 2.94
CA LYS A 51 -5.90 4.67 1.59
C LYS A 51 -4.82 4.55 0.50
N SER A 52 -3.54 4.52 0.88
CA SER A 52 -2.39 4.44 -0.04
C SER A 52 -2.45 3.16 -0.86
N ARG A 53 -2.48 3.32 -2.19
CA ARG A 53 -2.41 2.19 -3.12
C ARG A 53 -1.09 1.45 -2.99
N VAL A 54 0.01 2.18 -2.79
CA VAL A 54 1.37 1.62 -2.66
C VAL A 54 1.43 0.68 -1.46
N PHE A 55 0.97 1.14 -0.30
CA PHE A 55 0.89 0.33 0.93
C PHE A 55 0.13 -1.00 0.70
N TRP A 56 -1.06 -0.94 0.10
CA TRP A 56 -1.86 -2.15 -0.13
C TRP A 56 -1.23 -3.10 -1.14
N GLN A 57 -0.60 -2.55 -2.19
CA GLN A 57 0.09 -3.37 -3.18
C GLN A 57 1.27 -4.12 -2.57
N GLU A 58 2.08 -3.46 -1.74
CA GLU A 58 3.18 -4.10 -1.00
C GLU A 58 2.66 -5.16 -0.03
N LEU A 59 1.64 -4.82 0.77
CA LEU A 59 1.02 -5.76 1.70
C LEU A 59 0.48 -7.02 1.00
N PHE A 60 -0.17 -6.84 -0.16
CA PHE A 60 -0.65 -7.97 -0.96
C PHE A 60 0.51 -8.78 -1.51
N LEU A 61 1.52 -8.15 -2.11
CA LEU A 61 2.68 -8.85 -2.66
C LEU A 61 3.41 -9.64 -1.60
N ASP A 62 3.67 -9.05 -0.44
CA ASP A 62 4.34 -9.73 0.67
C ASP A 62 3.51 -10.90 1.19
N HIS A 63 2.19 -10.72 1.35
CA HIS A 63 1.32 -11.83 1.76
C HIS A 63 1.34 -12.98 0.75
N VAL A 64 1.22 -12.67 -0.54
CA VAL A 64 1.20 -13.65 -1.63
C VAL A 64 2.54 -14.38 -1.72
N LYS A 65 3.67 -13.68 -1.65
CA LYS A 65 5.02 -14.28 -1.64
C LYS A 65 5.19 -15.22 -0.46
N ASN A 66 4.89 -14.76 0.76
CA ASN A 66 4.99 -15.58 1.97
C ASN A 66 4.09 -16.82 1.89
N LEU A 67 2.89 -16.68 1.33
CA LEU A 67 1.97 -17.79 1.14
C LEU A 67 2.50 -18.80 0.11
N HIS A 68 3.03 -18.30 -1.00
CA HIS A 68 3.63 -19.11 -2.07
C HIS A 68 4.86 -19.91 -1.58
N GLU A 69 5.77 -19.26 -0.88
CA GLU A 69 6.97 -19.87 -0.29
C GLU A 69 6.65 -20.98 0.71
N ARG A 70 5.49 -20.90 1.37
CA ARG A 70 5.00 -21.90 2.32
C ARG A 70 4.20 -23.04 1.65
N GLY A 71 4.10 -23.05 0.33
CA GLY A 71 3.31 -24.04 -0.41
C GLY A 71 1.79 -23.83 -0.29
N GLY A 72 1.35 -22.59 -0.05
CA GLY A 72 -0.07 -22.25 -0.05
C GLY A 72 -0.69 -22.28 -1.45
N SER A 73 -2.02 -22.14 -1.52
CA SER A 73 -2.76 -22.21 -2.78
C SER A 73 -3.01 -20.84 -3.40
N ARG A 74 -3.03 -20.80 -4.74
CA ARG A 74 -3.43 -19.61 -5.53
C ARG A 74 -4.80 -19.09 -5.10
N TYR A 75 -5.74 -20.00 -4.89
CA TYR A 75 -7.09 -19.66 -4.43
C TYR A 75 -7.07 -18.90 -3.09
N ALA A 76 -6.26 -19.33 -2.12
CA ALA A 76 -6.14 -18.64 -0.84
C ALA A 76 -5.56 -17.23 -0.99
N ALA A 77 -4.58 -17.04 -1.88
CA ALA A 77 -4.03 -15.73 -2.21
C ALA A 77 -5.09 -14.78 -2.79
N VAL A 78 -5.82 -15.22 -3.81
CA VAL A 78 -6.91 -14.44 -4.43
C VAL A 78 -7.96 -14.07 -3.38
N ARG A 79 -8.44 -15.05 -2.60
CA ARG A 79 -9.45 -14.81 -1.55
C ARG A 79 -8.97 -13.87 -0.45
N PHE A 80 -7.67 -13.83 -0.16
CA PHE A 80 -7.12 -12.85 0.78
C PHE A 80 -7.26 -11.44 0.24
N ILE A 81 -6.82 -11.21 -1.01
CA ILE A 81 -6.87 -9.90 -1.65
C ILE A 81 -8.32 -9.44 -1.82
N GLU A 82 -9.20 -10.29 -2.33
CA GLU A 82 -10.63 -9.98 -2.48
C GLU A 82 -11.28 -9.51 -1.17
N ARG A 83 -10.96 -10.15 -0.04
CA ARG A 83 -11.50 -9.79 1.28
C ARG A 83 -10.99 -8.43 1.78
N LYS A 84 -9.84 -7.98 1.33
CA LYS A 84 -9.20 -6.72 1.73
C LYS A 84 -9.38 -5.60 0.70
N ASN A 85 -9.85 -5.94 -0.49
CA ASN A 85 -9.96 -5.01 -1.61
C ASN A 85 -10.96 -3.87 -1.33
N GLY A 86 -10.44 -2.67 -1.14
CA GLY A 86 -11.23 -1.47 -0.84
C GLY A 86 -11.76 -1.37 0.59
N THR A 87 -11.34 -2.23 1.52
CA THR A 87 -11.89 -2.23 2.89
C THR A 87 -11.55 -1.00 3.72
N ALA A 88 -10.49 -0.28 3.35
CA ALA A 88 -10.05 0.93 4.04
C ALA A 88 -10.26 2.20 3.20
N GLY A 89 -11.09 2.12 2.13
CA GLY A 89 -11.34 3.23 1.23
C GLY A 89 -10.25 3.44 0.17
N GLN A 90 -9.32 2.50 0.02
CA GLN A 90 -8.37 2.49 -1.09
C GLN A 90 -9.06 2.13 -2.42
N PRO A 91 -8.49 2.55 -3.57
CA PRO A 91 -9.00 2.14 -4.88
C PRO A 91 -9.08 0.62 -5.03
N LYS A 92 -10.20 0.12 -5.55
CA LYS A 92 -10.39 -1.32 -5.75
C LYS A 92 -9.58 -1.83 -6.93
N LEU A 93 -8.87 -2.94 -6.73
CA LEU A 93 -8.29 -3.73 -7.80
C LEU A 93 -9.39 -4.45 -8.58
N THR A 94 -9.23 -4.52 -9.89
CA THR A 94 -10.03 -5.40 -10.77
C THR A 94 -9.62 -6.86 -10.59
N ALA A 95 -10.49 -7.80 -11.00
CA ALA A 95 -10.15 -9.22 -10.96
C ALA A 95 -8.85 -9.54 -11.71
N GLN A 96 -8.65 -8.96 -12.90
CA GLN A 96 -7.42 -9.11 -13.67
C GLN A 96 -6.19 -8.63 -12.89
N GLN A 97 -6.26 -7.46 -12.26
CA GLN A 97 -5.15 -6.94 -11.46
C GLN A 97 -4.84 -7.82 -10.24
N ILE A 98 -5.86 -8.45 -9.65
CA ILE A 98 -5.67 -9.42 -8.55
C ILE A 98 -4.96 -10.66 -9.09
N ASP A 99 -5.43 -11.22 -10.21
CA ASP A 99 -4.81 -12.38 -10.85
C ASP A 99 -3.35 -12.09 -11.24
N ASP A 100 -3.07 -10.94 -11.87
CA ASP A 100 -1.72 -10.53 -12.26
C ASP A 100 -0.79 -10.40 -11.04
N LEU A 101 -1.27 -9.87 -9.92
CA LEU A 101 -0.50 -9.74 -8.69
C LEU A 101 -0.19 -11.12 -8.09
N VAL A 102 -1.19 -12.01 -8.09
CA VAL A 102 -1.06 -13.37 -7.54
C VAL A 102 -0.17 -14.25 -8.41
N ASP A 103 -0.28 -14.18 -9.72
CA ASP A 103 0.54 -14.98 -10.64
C ASP A 103 1.94 -14.39 -10.84
N GLY A 104 2.13 -13.10 -10.54
CA GLY A 104 3.41 -12.42 -10.60
C GLY A 104 4.48 -12.95 -9.64
N VAL A 105 4.11 -13.71 -8.60
CA VAL A 105 5.10 -14.32 -7.67
C VAL A 105 5.69 -15.63 -8.18
N GLY A 106 5.14 -16.20 -9.26
CA GLY A 106 5.64 -17.42 -9.90
C GLY A 106 4.59 -18.51 -10.06
N ALA A 107 5.05 -19.69 -10.49
CA ALA A 107 4.17 -20.83 -10.73
C ALA A 107 3.63 -21.41 -9.41
N TRP A 108 2.31 -21.57 -9.33
CA TRP A 108 1.64 -22.20 -8.20
C TRP A 108 1.68 -23.73 -8.33
N GLN A 109 1.87 -24.43 -7.20
CA GLN A 109 1.76 -25.88 -7.18
C GLN A 109 0.31 -26.30 -7.47
N ARG A 110 0.16 -27.43 -8.18
CA ARG A 110 -1.15 -27.99 -8.54
C ARG A 110 -1.82 -28.66 -7.36
#